data_AF-A0A955SEA7-F1
#
_entry.id   AF-A0A955SEA7-F1
#
_cell.length_a   1.000
_cell.length_b   1.000
_cell.length_c   1.000
_cell.angle_alpha   90.00
_cell.angle_beta   90.00
_cell.angle_gamma   90.00
#
_symmetry.space_group_name_H-M   'P 1'
#
loop_
_entity.id
_entity.type
_entity.pdbx_description
1 polymer ?
#
loop_
_entity_poly.entity_id
_entity_poly.type
_entity_poly.pdbx_seq_one_letter_code
_entity_poly.pdbx_strand_id
1 'polypeptide(L)'
;MIFLGVAYLLMGVSPASACEPIVVWVVLAGPQFLNLTLASLVVVVAVKCFSFSFFEKGLPMVQRPLFMLVGNLASSVVGLAVALPLFAPAEFSLVVSLVALFGLSTGPTRRLKEVTGWQDANSGVVLIVLMLAIIATAALFGLAVSALDSDEPLVYWALKLGYIGVGLAVSLFVTVIFEEWVIWGMSDRANLGRNFYPSVLKANLAAFLVGGGIGAAIMLPERLRSPNFLVDILRSLHSVSLG
;
A
#
# COMPACT_ATOMS: atom_id res chain seq x y z
N MET A 1 0.05 -2.70 4.57
CA MET A 1 1.18 -2.00 5.23
C MET A 1 1.50 -2.54 6.62
N ILE A 2 0.53 -2.79 7.51
CA ILE A 2 0.78 -3.31 8.88
C ILE A 2 1.50 -4.68 8.89
N PHE A 3 1.16 -5.57 7.95
CA PHE A 3 1.77 -6.91 7.91
C PHE A 3 3.21 -6.93 7.35
N LEU A 4 3.59 -5.98 6.49
CA LEU A 4 4.97 -5.88 5.99
C LEU A 4 5.98 -5.59 7.12
N GLY A 5 5.53 -4.89 8.18
CA GLY A 5 6.34 -4.60 9.37
C GLY A 5 6.53 -5.80 10.30
N VAL A 6 5.72 -6.86 10.20
CA VAL A 6 5.91 -8.09 10.98
C VAL A 6 6.91 -9.04 10.31
N ALA A 7 7.07 -8.97 8.98
CA ALA A 7 7.96 -9.84 8.22
C ALA A 7 9.44 -9.52 8.47
N TYR A 8 9.74 -8.23 8.55
CA TYR A 8 11.09 -7.71 8.68
C TYR A 8 11.66 -7.97 10.11
N LEU A 9 10.81 -8.25 11.11
CA LEU A 9 11.18 -8.66 12.47
C LEU A 9 11.93 -10.01 12.53
N LEU A 10 11.77 -10.87 11.53
CA LEU A 10 12.35 -12.21 11.53
C LEU A 10 13.75 -12.28 10.89
N MET A 11 14.26 -11.18 10.32
CA MET A 11 15.50 -11.16 9.51
C MET A 11 16.75 -10.61 10.21
N GLY A 12 16.72 -10.30 11.51
CA GLY A 12 17.93 -10.13 12.34
C GLY A 12 18.96 -9.10 11.84
N VAL A 13 18.52 -7.88 11.53
CA VAL A 13 19.40 -6.82 10.97
C VAL A 13 20.02 -5.93 12.06
N SER A 14 21.30 -5.58 11.88
CA SER A 14 22.19 -4.83 12.78
C SER A 14 21.78 -3.34 13.00
N PRO A 15 22.13 -2.69 14.14
CA PRO A 15 21.57 -1.41 14.62
C PRO A 15 21.91 -0.12 13.84
N ALA A 16 22.74 -0.19 12.78
CA ALA A 16 22.93 0.96 11.87
C ALA A 16 21.64 1.33 11.09
N SER A 17 20.63 0.45 11.18
CA SER A 17 19.28 0.50 10.62
C SER A 17 18.29 1.45 11.32
N ALA A 18 18.74 2.28 12.27
CA ALA A 18 17.90 3.25 13.00
C ALA A 18 17.22 4.33 12.13
N CYS A 19 17.61 4.46 10.86
CA CYS A 19 17.04 5.41 9.88
C CYS A 19 16.04 4.76 8.90
N GLU A 20 15.78 3.46 9.01
CA GLU A 20 14.80 2.81 8.15
C GLU A 20 13.39 2.94 8.76
N PRO A 21 12.42 3.55 8.06
CA PRO A 21 11.06 3.63 8.57
C PRO A 21 10.53 2.22 8.86
N ILE A 22 10.90 1.23 8.04
CA ILE A 22 10.47 -0.16 8.18
C ILE A 22 10.99 -0.79 9.48
N VAL A 23 12.26 -0.52 9.87
CA VAL A 23 12.86 -1.04 11.11
C VAL A 23 12.25 -0.39 12.35
N VAL A 24 11.84 0.87 12.26
CA VAL A 24 11.10 1.56 13.32
C VAL A 24 9.71 0.92 13.53
N TRP A 25 9.00 0.52 12.46
CA TRP A 25 7.73 -0.22 12.59
C TRP A 25 7.89 -1.64 13.18
N VAL A 26 9.08 -2.23 13.02
CA VAL A 26 9.48 -3.59 13.41
C VAL A 26 9.92 -3.63 14.89
N VAL A 27 10.83 -2.74 15.28
CA VAL A 27 11.46 -2.74 16.62
C VAL A 27 10.55 -2.10 17.68
N LEU A 28 9.60 -1.24 17.29
CA LEU A 28 8.61 -0.64 18.20
C LEU A 28 7.33 -1.45 18.34
N ALA A 29 7.30 -2.75 18.01
CA ALA A 29 6.15 -3.65 18.18
C ALA A 29 5.80 -3.96 19.66
N GLY A 30 5.92 -2.98 20.57
CA GLY A 30 5.37 -3.04 21.91
C GLY A 30 3.84 -2.84 21.94
N PRO A 31 3.16 -3.20 23.04
CA PRO A 31 1.70 -3.07 23.18
C PRO A 31 1.16 -1.65 22.92
N GLN A 32 1.96 -0.62 23.22
CA GLN A 32 1.60 0.78 22.98
C GLN A 32 1.52 1.11 21.48
N PHE A 33 2.35 0.47 20.66
CA PHE A 33 2.35 0.67 19.22
C PHE A 33 1.23 -0.12 18.54
N LEU A 34 0.83 -1.27 19.09
CA LEU A 34 -0.41 -1.95 18.70
C LEU A 34 -1.63 -1.04 18.93
N ASN A 35 -1.69 -0.32 20.05
CA ASN A 35 -2.79 0.62 20.30
C ASN A 35 -2.76 1.82 19.33
N LEU A 36 -1.57 2.38 19.04
CA LEU A 36 -1.43 3.49 18.09
C LEU A 36 -1.73 3.06 16.65
N THR A 37 -1.30 1.85 16.25
CA THR A 37 -1.59 1.28 14.92
C THR A 37 -3.08 0.98 14.78
N LEU A 38 -3.72 0.37 15.79
CA LEU A 38 -5.16 0.14 15.81
C LEU A 38 -5.96 1.46 15.78
N ALA A 39 -5.57 2.46 16.57
CA ALA A 39 -6.21 3.77 16.56
C ALA A 39 -6.08 4.45 15.19
N SER A 40 -4.87 4.47 14.62
CA SER A 40 -4.64 5.02 13.28
C SER A 40 -5.42 4.26 12.20
N LEU A 41 -5.54 2.94 12.32
CA LEU A 41 -6.34 2.12 11.43
C LEU A 41 -7.82 2.49 11.54
N VAL A 42 -8.37 2.58 12.75
CA VAL A 42 -9.75 3.00 13.00
C VAL A 42 -10.01 4.37 12.39
N VAL A 43 -9.10 5.33 12.56
CA VAL A 43 -9.20 6.67 11.95
C VAL A 43 -9.21 6.57 10.42
N VAL A 44 -8.28 5.83 9.81
CA VAL A 44 -8.21 5.68 8.35
C VAL A 44 -9.47 5.00 7.79
N VAL A 45 -9.97 3.95 8.45
CA VAL A 45 -11.22 3.29 8.06
C VAL A 45 -12.41 4.24 8.21
N ALA A 46 -12.50 4.99 9.30
CA ALA A 46 -13.57 5.96 9.53
C ALA A 46 -13.57 7.06 8.45
N VAL A 47 -12.40 7.62 8.12
CA VAL A 47 -12.23 8.58 7.03
C VAL A 47 -12.70 7.97 5.72
N LYS A 48 -12.29 6.73 5.42
CA LYS A 48 -12.68 6.04 4.20
C LYS A 48 -14.20 5.85 4.09
N CYS A 49 -14.84 5.36 5.15
CA CYS A 49 -16.30 5.20 5.22
C CYS A 49 -17.03 6.54 5.09
N PHE A 50 -16.55 7.59 5.75
CA PHE A 50 -17.12 8.94 5.66
C PHE A 50 -16.98 9.52 4.25
N SER A 51 -15.77 9.49 3.68
CA SER A 51 -15.48 9.97 2.34
C SER A 51 -16.30 9.22 1.28
N PHE A 52 -16.41 7.89 1.38
CA PHE A 52 -17.27 7.12 0.47
C PHE A 52 -18.73 7.54 0.61
N SER A 53 -19.24 7.70 1.84
CA SER A 53 -20.62 8.12 2.08
C SER A 53 -20.93 9.52 1.55
N PHE A 54 -19.92 10.39 1.51
CA PHE A 54 -20.00 11.74 0.96
C PHE A 54 -19.98 11.74 -0.58
N PHE A 55 -19.10 10.96 -1.20
CA PHE A 55 -18.95 10.91 -2.66
C PHE A 55 -20.02 10.05 -3.34
N GLU A 56 -20.43 8.94 -2.74
CA GLU A 56 -21.45 8.05 -3.28
C GLU A 56 -22.84 8.47 -2.82
N LYS A 57 -23.61 9.09 -3.73
CA LYS A 57 -24.98 9.53 -3.43
C LYS A 57 -26.05 8.52 -3.86
N GLY A 58 -25.64 7.44 -4.51
CA GLY A 58 -26.51 6.48 -5.15
C GLY A 58 -27.14 5.43 -4.27
N LEU A 59 -26.44 5.07 -3.19
CA LEU A 59 -26.92 4.09 -2.23
C LEU A 59 -27.72 4.78 -1.13
N PRO A 60 -28.63 4.05 -0.44
CA PRO A 60 -29.21 4.48 0.82
C PRO A 60 -28.14 4.91 1.82
N MET A 61 -28.40 5.97 2.59
CA MET A 61 -27.41 6.61 3.47
C MET A 61 -26.74 5.63 4.44
N VAL A 62 -27.50 4.66 4.97
CA VAL A 62 -27.00 3.64 5.91
C VAL A 62 -26.15 2.58 5.21
N GLN A 63 -26.47 2.24 3.95
CA GLN A 63 -25.74 1.22 3.20
C GLN A 63 -24.35 1.69 2.77
N ARG A 64 -24.16 3.00 2.50
CA ARG A 64 -22.87 3.54 2.05
C ARG A 64 -21.70 3.22 2.99
N PRO A 65 -21.73 3.61 4.29
CA PRO A 65 -20.61 3.35 5.18
C PRO A 65 -20.45 1.85 5.45
N LEU A 66 -21.54 1.07 5.49
CA LEU A 66 -21.52 -0.37 5.70
C LEU A 66 -20.84 -1.11 4.54
N PHE A 67 -21.22 -0.79 3.30
CA PHE A 67 -20.65 -1.40 2.11
C PHE A 67 -19.16 -1.07 1.97
N MET A 68 -18.79 0.17 2.27
CA MET A 68 -17.37 0.56 2.28
C MET A 68 -16.58 -0.18 3.37
N LEU A 69 -17.17 -0.36 4.57
CA LEU A 69 -16.53 -1.09 5.66
C LEU A 69 -16.30 -2.56 5.29
N VAL A 70 -17.31 -3.23 4.73
CA VAL A 70 -17.20 -4.62 4.28
C VAL A 70 -16.20 -4.75 3.13
N GLY A 71 -16.23 -3.82 2.16
CA GLY A 71 -15.24 -3.76 1.09
C GLY A 71 -13.81 -3.66 1.63
N ASN A 72 -13.58 -2.76 2.59
CA ASN A 72 -12.27 -2.56 3.21
C ASN A 72 -11.81 -3.76 4.04
N LEU A 73 -12.73 -4.45 4.73
CA LEU A 73 -12.44 -5.69 5.45
C LEU A 73 -12.04 -6.80 4.46
N ALA A 74 -12.81 -6.98 3.39
CA ALA A 74 -12.54 -7.99 2.37
C ALA A 74 -11.21 -7.72 1.63
N SER A 75 -10.95 -6.47 1.25
CA SER A 75 -9.69 -6.07 0.60
C SER A 75 -8.50 -6.26 1.54
N SER A 76 -8.67 -6.02 2.84
CA SER A 76 -7.64 -6.29 3.86
C SER A 76 -7.36 -7.78 4.04
N VAL A 77 -8.39 -8.64 4.04
CA VAL A 77 -8.24 -10.10 4.11
C VAL A 77 -7.51 -10.62 2.88
N VAL A 78 -7.85 -10.14 1.69
CA VAL A 78 -7.13 -10.48 0.45
C VAL A 78 -5.69 -10.01 0.50
N GLY A 79 -5.46 -8.76 0.92
CA GLY A 79 -4.11 -8.22 1.08
C GLY A 79 -3.27 -9.05 2.05
N LEU A 80 -3.87 -9.53 3.15
CA LEU A 80 -3.22 -10.45 4.07
C LEU A 80 -2.93 -11.80 3.41
N ALA A 81 -3.90 -12.40 2.71
CA ALA A 81 -3.72 -13.67 2.03
C ALA A 81 -2.61 -13.62 0.96
N VAL A 82 -2.46 -12.50 0.25
CA VAL A 82 -1.39 -12.27 -0.73
C VAL A 82 -0.05 -11.99 -0.04
N ALA A 83 -0.05 -11.38 1.14
CA ALA A 83 1.18 -11.06 1.86
C ALA A 83 1.73 -12.26 2.66
N LEU A 84 0.88 -13.12 3.23
CA LEU A 84 1.27 -14.25 4.08
C LEU A 84 2.31 -15.20 3.45
N PRO A 85 2.24 -15.53 2.15
CA PRO A 85 3.24 -16.39 1.53
C PRO A 85 4.63 -15.73 1.49
N LEU A 86 4.74 -14.40 1.52
CA LEU A 86 6.03 -13.67 1.57
C LEU A 86 6.85 -13.97 2.83
N PHE A 87 6.24 -14.58 3.84
CA PHE A 87 6.89 -14.98 5.09
C PHE A 87 7.39 -16.44 5.07
N ALA A 88 7.05 -17.20 4.03
CA ALA A 88 7.55 -18.55 3.83
C ALA A 88 8.99 -18.52 3.24
N PRO A 89 9.73 -19.65 3.25
CA PRO A 89 11.06 -19.74 2.64
C PRO A 89 11.11 -19.15 1.22
N ALA A 90 12.19 -18.40 0.94
CA ALA A 90 12.29 -17.44 -0.16
C ALA A 90 12.06 -18.02 -1.57
N GLU A 91 12.27 -19.31 -1.76
CA GLU A 91 12.24 -19.97 -3.07
C GLU A 91 10.82 -20.04 -3.68
N PHE A 92 9.77 -20.02 -2.85
CA PHE A 92 8.38 -20.15 -3.30
C PHE A 92 7.47 -18.98 -2.94
N SER A 93 7.91 -18.10 -2.03
CA SER A 93 7.08 -17.07 -1.40
C SER A 93 6.52 -16.04 -2.39
N LEU A 94 7.36 -15.53 -3.30
CA LEU A 94 6.97 -14.54 -4.31
C LEU A 94 6.03 -15.16 -5.36
N VAL A 95 6.35 -16.36 -5.85
CA VAL A 95 5.54 -17.04 -6.86
C VAL A 95 4.14 -17.34 -6.34
N VAL A 96 4.03 -17.86 -5.12
CA VAL A 96 2.72 -18.14 -4.50
C VAL A 96 1.92 -16.84 -4.32
N SER A 97 2.56 -15.76 -3.88
CA SER A 97 1.91 -14.45 -3.72
C SER A 97 1.39 -13.89 -5.06
N LEU A 98 2.19 -14.03 -6.12
CA LEU A 98 1.82 -13.61 -7.47
C LEU A 98 0.67 -14.43 -8.04
N VAL A 99 0.69 -15.76 -7.86
CA VAL A 99 -0.39 -16.66 -8.29
C VAL A 99 -1.69 -16.36 -7.52
N ALA A 100 -1.60 -16.18 -6.21
CA ALA A 100 -2.75 -15.81 -5.38
C ALA A 100 -3.34 -14.46 -5.82
N LEU A 101 -2.49 -13.45 -6.02
CA LEU A 101 -2.93 -12.15 -6.50
C LEU A 101 -3.60 -12.25 -7.87
N PHE A 102 -3.00 -12.99 -8.81
CA PHE A 102 -3.56 -13.20 -10.14
C PHE A 102 -4.96 -13.82 -10.05
N GLY A 103 -5.09 -14.94 -9.32
CA GLY A 103 -6.36 -15.64 -9.14
C GLY A 103 -7.43 -14.75 -8.51
N LEU A 104 -7.10 -14.14 -7.37
CA LEU A 104 -8.05 -13.31 -6.62
C LEU A 104 -8.45 -12.03 -7.38
N SER A 105 -7.55 -11.45 -8.18
CA SER A 105 -7.81 -10.20 -8.90
C SER A 105 -8.56 -10.40 -10.23
N THR A 106 -8.77 -11.64 -10.68
CA THR A 106 -9.47 -11.93 -11.96
C THR A 106 -10.92 -11.39 -11.98
N GLY A 107 -11.68 -11.60 -10.92
CA GLY A 107 -13.04 -11.07 -10.80
C GLY A 107 -13.08 -9.53 -10.80
N PRO A 108 -12.37 -8.88 -9.87
CA PRO A 108 -12.28 -7.42 -9.82
C PRO A 108 -11.82 -6.76 -11.12
N THR A 109 -10.83 -7.32 -11.80
CA THR A 109 -10.32 -6.75 -13.07
C THR A 109 -11.30 -6.92 -14.23
N ARG A 110 -12.07 -8.03 -14.27
CA ARG A 110 -13.17 -8.19 -15.24
C ARG A 110 -14.24 -7.12 -15.01
N ARG A 111 -14.66 -6.91 -13.76
CA ARG A 111 -15.63 -5.87 -13.41
C ARG A 111 -15.12 -4.47 -13.78
N LEU A 112 -13.86 -4.17 -13.47
CA LEU A 112 -13.24 -2.89 -13.82
C LEU A 112 -13.38 -2.59 -15.31
N LYS A 113 -13.19 -3.59 -16.18
CA LYS A 113 -13.33 -3.45 -17.63
C LYS A 113 -14.75 -3.04 -18.03
N GLU A 114 -15.75 -3.66 -17.42
CA GLU A 114 -17.16 -3.36 -17.68
C GLU A 114 -17.51 -1.90 -17.33
N VAL A 115 -16.97 -1.39 -16.21
CA VAL A 115 -17.37 -0.08 -15.68
C VAL A 115 -16.53 1.09 -16.19
N THR A 116 -15.29 0.85 -16.63
CA THR A 116 -14.39 1.90 -17.16
C THR A 116 -14.51 2.08 -18.68
N GLY A 117 -15.15 1.14 -19.38
CA GLY A 117 -15.23 1.18 -20.83
C GLY A 117 -13.88 0.97 -21.53
N TRP A 118 -12.87 0.43 -20.82
CA TRP A 118 -11.59 0.01 -21.40
C TRP A 118 -11.76 -1.26 -22.25
N GLN A 119 -12.55 -1.17 -23.32
CA GLN A 119 -12.93 -2.31 -24.15
C GLN A 119 -11.71 -2.99 -24.79
N ASP A 120 -10.66 -2.23 -25.09
CA ASP A 120 -9.43 -2.73 -25.72
C ASP A 120 -8.44 -3.37 -24.73
N ALA A 121 -8.56 -3.09 -23.42
CA ALA A 121 -7.70 -3.71 -22.43
C ALA A 121 -8.18 -5.13 -22.14
N ASN A 122 -7.35 -6.13 -22.45
CA ASN A 122 -7.58 -7.49 -21.96
C ASN A 122 -7.37 -7.52 -20.44
N SER A 123 -8.31 -8.08 -19.67
CA SER A 123 -8.15 -8.26 -18.22
C SER A 123 -6.83 -8.94 -17.84
N GLY A 124 -6.34 -9.85 -18.70
CA GLY A 124 -5.03 -10.47 -18.53
C GLY A 124 -3.88 -9.48 -18.61
N VAL A 125 -3.96 -8.45 -19.46
CA VAL A 125 -2.93 -7.41 -19.56
C VAL A 125 -2.87 -6.59 -18.26
N VAL A 126 -4.01 -6.21 -17.69
CA VAL A 126 -4.05 -5.49 -16.41
C VAL A 126 -3.39 -6.31 -15.30
N LEU A 127 -3.71 -7.61 -15.22
CA LEU A 127 -3.11 -8.52 -14.25
C LEU A 127 -1.60 -8.68 -14.45
N ILE A 128 -1.14 -8.85 -15.71
CA ILE A 128 0.28 -8.93 -16.04
C ILE A 128 1.00 -7.65 -15.63
N VAL A 129 0.43 -6.48 -15.93
CA VAL A 129 1.00 -5.18 -15.55
C VAL A 129 1.12 -5.07 -14.02
N LEU A 130 0.11 -5.52 -13.26
CA LEU A 130 0.19 -5.55 -11.80
C LEU A 130 1.30 -6.48 -11.29
N MET A 131 1.41 -7.68 -11.85
CA MET A 131 2.47 -8.62 -11.49
C MET A 131 3.86 -8.04 -11.80
N LEU A 132 4.03 -7.44 -12.98
CA LEU A 132 5.28 -6.79 -13.37
C LEU A 132 5.60 -5.60 -12.46
N ALA A 133 4.61 -4.81 -12.05
CA ALA A 133 4.81 -3.71 -11.12
C ALA A 133 5.26 -4.20 -9.73
N ILE A 134 4.75 -5.34 -9.27
CA ILE A 134 5.20 -5.97 -8.01
C ILE A 134 6.63 -6.50 -8.14
N ILE A 135 6.95 -7.18 -9.25
CA ILE A 135 8.31 -7.65 -9.54
C ILE A 135 9.27 -6.46 -9.61
N ALA A 136 8.89 -5.38 -10.28
CA ALA A 136 9.67 -4.15 -10.35
C ALA A 136 9.86 -3.53 -8.96
N THR A 137 8.83 -3.51 -8.11
CA THR A 137 8.93 -3.03 -6.73
C THR A 137 9.94 -3.85 -5.93
N ALA A 138 9.91 -5.18 -6.05
CA ALA A 138 10.86 -6.07 -5.40
C ALA A 138 12.30 -5.89 -5.92
N ALA A 139 12.47 -5.74 -7.24
CA ALA A 139 13.77 -5.47 -7.85
C ALA A 139 14.35 -4.13 -7.39
N LEU A 140 13.55 -3.06 -7.41
CA LEU A 140 13.96 -1.74 -6.92
C LEU A 140 14.33 -1.76 -5.43
N PHE A 141 13.62 -2.56 -4.62
CA PHE A 141 13.98 -2.77 -3.23
C PHE A 141 15.35 -3.46 -3.09
N GLY A 142 15.60 -4.54 -3.84
CA GLY A 142 16.90 -5.21 -3.83
C GLY A 142 18.04 -4.30 -4.28
N LEU A 143 17.82 -3.49 -5.31
CA LEU A 143 18.79 -2.47 -5.75
C LEU A 143 19.01 -1.40 -4.68
N ALA A 144 17.96 -0.98 -3.97
CA ALA A 144 18.09 -0.02 -2.88
C ALA A 144 18.97 -0.58 -1.75
N VAL A 145 18.79 -1.84 -1.37
CA VAL A 145 19.64 -2.51 -0.37
C VAL A 145 21.10 -2.57 -0.85
N SER A 146 21.32 -2.95 -2.11
CA SER A 146 22.66 -2.96 -2.70
C SER A 146 23.34 -1.58 -2.69
N ALA A 147 22.59 -0.51 -2.95
CA ALA A 147 23.11 0.86 -2.90
C ALA A 147 23.39 1.33 -1.47
N LEU A 148 22.61 0.85 -0.49
CA LEU A 148 22.87 1.08 0.93
C LEU A 148 24.18 0.43 1.36
N ASP A 149 24.42 -0.82 0.96
CA ASP A 149 25.65 -1.56 1.28
C ASP A 149 26.90 -0.97 0.61
N SER A 150 26.71 -0.21 -0.48
CA SER A 150 27.79 0.43 -1.25
C SER A 150 28.04 1.89 -0.83
N ASP A 151 27.44 2.36 0.26
CA ASP A 151 27.52 3.76 0.74
C ASP A 151 27.16 4.82 -0.32
N GLU A 152 26.17 4.54 -1.17
CA GLU A 152 25.65 5.47 -2.20
C GLU A 152 24.30 6.11 -1.77
N PRO A 153 24.30 7.15 -0.91
CA PRO A 153 23.09 7.63 -0.26
C PRO A 153 22.06 8.20 -1.24
N LEU A 154 22.51 8.90 -2.29
CA LEU A 154 21.61 9.51 -3.27
C LEU A 154 20.87 8.43 -4.09
N VAL A 155 21.58 7.39 -4.51
CA VAL A 155 21.02 6.26 -5.27
C VAL A 155 20.06 5.48 -4.38
N TYR A 156 20.44 5.21 -3.13
CA TYR A 156 19.55 4.61 -2.13
C TYR A 156 18.23 5.37 -1.99
N TRP A 157 18.28 6.69 -1.77
CA TRP A 157 17.06 7.51 -1.60
C TRP A 157 16.20 7.56 -2.86
N ALA A 158 16.81 7.69 -4.03
CA ALA A 158 16.09 7.69 -5.31
C ALA A 158 15.35 6.35 -5.53
N LEU A 159 16.04 5.22 -5.35
CA LEU A 159 15.45 3.89 -5.45
C LEU A 159 14.38 3.67 -4.39
N LYS A 160 14.60 4.18 -3.18
CA LYS A 160 13.65 4.11 -2.07
C LYS A 160 12.34 4.81 -2.37
N LEU A 161 12.40 6.04 -2.87
CA LEU A 161 11.21 6.75 -3.32
C LEU A 161 10.54 6.03 -4.49
N GLY A 162 11.34 5.47 -5.40
CA GLY A 162 10.86 4.67 -6.54
C GLY A 162 10.04 3.46 -6.11
N TYR A 163 10.61 2.54 -5.33
CA TYR A 163 9.90 1.32 -4.93
C TYR A 163 8.71 1.63 -4.03
N ILE A 164 8.81 2.63 -3.14
CA ILE A 164 7.66 3.07 -2.32
C ILE A 164 6.56 3.63 -3.21
N GLY A 165 6.88 4.49 -4.16
CA GLY A 165 5.90 5.09 -5.08
C GLY A 165 5.15 4.03 -5.89
N VAL A 166 5.87 3.10 -6.51
CA VAL A 166 5.26 2.00 -7.28
C VAL A 166 4.43 1.11 -6.37
N GLY A 167 4.95 0.72 -5.21
CA GLY A 167 4.23 -0.11 -4.25
C GLY A 167 2.93 0.52 -3.75
N LEU A 168 2.93 1.83 -3.48
CA LEU A 168 1.73 2.57 -3.05
C LEU A 168 0.72 2.67 -4.20
N ALA A 169 1.16 2.91 -5.43
CA ALA A 169 0.29 2.95 -6.60
C ALA A 169 -0.40 1.59 -6.85
N VAL A 170 0.36 0.50 -6.80
CA VAL A 170 -0.18 -0.88 -6.92
C VAL A 170 -1.15 -1.18 -5.78
N SER A 171 -0.77 -0.87 -4.54
CA SER A 171 -1.62 -1.09 -3.37
C SER A 171 -2.94 -0.33 -3.48
N LEU A 172 -2.89 0.94 -3.90
CA LEU A 172 -4.07 1.76 -4.10
C LEU A 172 -4.97 1.17 -5.18
N PHE A 173 -4.39 0.81 -6.33
CA PHE A 173 -5.13 0.24 -7.45
C PHE A 173 -5.82 -1.06 -7.06
N VAL A 174 -5.09 -2.02 -6.49
CA VAL A 174 -5.64 -3.32 -6.05
C VAL A 174 -6.75 -3.12 -5.02
N THR A 175 -6.54 -2.24 -4.04
CA THR A 175 -7.55 -1.97 -3.01
C THR A 175 -8.83 -1.40 -3.62
N VAL A 176 -8.72 -0.43 -4.54
CA VAL A 176 -9.86 0.20 -5.20
C VAL A 176 -10.67 -0.79 -6.03
N ILE A 177 -10.01 -1.62 -6.84
CA ILE A 177 -10.73 -2.58 -7.69
C ILE A 177 -11.44 -3.65 -6.85
N PHE A 178 -10.83 -4.11 -5.75
CA PHE A 178 -11.45 -5.10 -4.87
C PHE A 178 -12.65 -4.53 -4.12
N GLU A 179 -12.50 -3.31 -3.60
CA GLU A 179 -13.58 -2.65 -2.88
C GLU A 179 -14.76 -2.34 -3.79
N GLU A 180 -14.51 -1.85 -5.00
CA GLU A 180 -15.54 -1.67 -6.00
C GLU A 180 -16.26 -3.00 -6.28
N TRP A 181 -15.52 -4.08 -6.50
CA TRP A 181 -16.08 -5.39 -6.82
C TRP A 181 -16.94 -5.95 -5.68
N VAL A 182 -16.49 -5.80 -4.43
CA VAL A 182 -17.24 -6.24 -3.24
C VAL A 182 -18.50 -5.39 -3.05
N ILE A 183 -18.40 -4.07 -3.16
CA ILE A 183 -19.53 -3.15 -3.05
C ILE A 183 -20.57 -3.42 -4.13
N TRP A 184 -20.12 -3.64 -5.37
CA TRP A 184 -20.98 -4.04 -6.48
C TRP A 184 -21.69 -5.36 -6.19
N GLY A 185 -20.97 -6.38 -5.72
CA GLY A 185 -21.53 -7.69 -5.40
C GLY A 185 -22.57 -7.67 -4.27
N MET A 186 -22.47 -6.69 -3.36
CA MET A 186 -23.47 -6.47 -2.29
C MET A 186 -24.65 -5.58 -2.72
N SER A 187 -24.53 -4.86 -3.84
CA SER A 187 -25.56 -3.93 -4.28
C SER A 187 -26.75 -4.67 -4.91
N ASP A 188 -27.96 -4.19 -4.62
CA ASP A 188 -29.19 -4.77 -5.17
C ASP A 188 -29.18 -4.80 -6.71
N ARG A 189 -29.99 -5.71 -7.30
CA ARG A 189 -30.10 -5.87 -8.77
C ARG A 189 -30.42 -4.57 -9.50
N ALA A 190 -31.13 -3.64 -8.87
CA ALA A 190 -31.43 -2.31 -9.42
C ALA A 190 -30.19 -1.43 -9.65
N ASN A 191 -29.06 -1.76 -9.01
CA ASN A 191 -27.79 -1.01 -9.08
C ASN A 191 -26.69 -1.75 -9.88
N LEU A 192 -26.99 -2.87 -10.57
CA LEU A 192 -25.99 -3.69 -11.26
C LEU A 192 -25.18 -2.95 -12.34
N GLY A 193 -25.79 -1.94 -12.99
CA GLY A 193 -25.14 -1.09 -13.98
C GLY A 193 -24.36 0.10 -13.39
N ARG A 194 -24.35 0.26 -12.07
CA ARG A 194 -23.73 1.41 -11.43
C ARG A 194 -22.22 1.25 -11.32
N ASN A 195 -21.52 2.35 -11.54
CA ASN A 195 -20.07 2.42 -11.40
C ASN A 195 -19.71 3.05 -10.06
N PHE A 196 -19.20 2.24 -9.13
CA PHE A 196 -18.74 2.72 -7.81
C PHE A 196 -17.25 3.13 -7.82
N TYR A 197 -16.51 2.82 -8.89
CA TYR A 197 -15.05 3.03 -8.97
C TYR A 197 -14.61 4.47 -8.63
N PRO A 198 -15.22 5.54 -9.17
CA PRO A 198 -14.78 6.90 -8.86
C PRO A 198 -14.98 7.26 -7.37
N SER A 199 -16.07 6.81 -6.76
CA SER A 199 -16.38 7.04 -5.35
C SER A 199 -15.39 6.29 -4.45
N VAL A 200 -15.11 5.02 -4.78
CA VAL A 200 -14.13 4.19 -4.06
C VAL A 200 -12.71 4.75 -4.20
N LEU A 201 -12.31 5.17 -5.39
CA LEU A 201 -11.00 5.78 -5.65
C LEU A 201 -10.80 7.06 -4.81
N LYS A 202 -11.77 7.97 -4.81
CA LYS A 202 -11.71 9.20 -4.01
C LYS A 202 -11.65 8.92 -2.52
N ALA A 203 -12.42 7.95 -2.03
CA ALA A 203 -12.39 7.53 -0.63
C ALA A 203 -11.03 6.93 -0.25
N ASN A 204 -10.44 6.10 -1.11
CA ASN A 204 -9.11 5.54 -0.90
C ASN A 204 -8.01 6.62 -0.92
N LEU A 205 -8.08 7.59 -1.84
CA LEU A 205 -7.13 8.71 -1.88
C LEU A 205 -7.22 9.57 -0.62
N ALA A 206 -8.44 9.87 -0.14
CA ALA A 206 -8.62 10.61 1.11
C ALA A 206 -8.03 9.85 2.31
N ALA A 207 -8.33 8.55 2.41
CA ALA A 207 -7.79 7.69 3.46
C ALA A 207 -6.25 7.59 3.40
N PHE A 208 -5.69 7.51 2.19
CA PHE A 208 -4.25 7.49 1.94
C PHE A 208 -3.57 8.80 2.37
N LEU A 209 -4.13 9.95 2.00
CA LEU A 209 -3.59 11.26 2.39
C LEU A 209 -3.62 11.45 3.91
N VAL A 210 -4.72 11.06 4.57
CA VAL A 210 -4.81 11.14 6.04
C VAL A 210 -3.86 10.15 6.70
N GLY A 211 -3.83 8.89 6.27
CA GLY A 211 -2.93 7.89 6.82
C GLY A 211 -1.45 8.24 6.63
N GLY A 212 -1.09 8.73 5.44
CA GLY A 212 0.24 9.24 5.13
C GLY A 212 0.59 10.48 5.96
N GLY A 213 -0.36 11.40 6.15
CA GLY A 213 -0.20 12.57 7.01
C GLY A 213 0.03 12.20 8.48
N ILE A 214 -0.71 11.23 9.03
CA ILE A 214 -0.50 10.69 10.38
C ILE A 214 0.90 10.07 10.48
N GLY A 215 1.27 9.23 9.51
CA GLY A 215 2.60 8.61 9.47
C GLY A 215 3.73 9.65 9.41
N ALA A 216 3.57 10.68 8.58
CA ALA A 216 4.52 11.79 8.50
C ALA A 216 4.60 12.59 9.81
N ALA A 217 3.46 12.89 10.44
CA ALA A 217 3.42 13.62 11.70
C ALA A 217 4.12 12.87 12.84
N ILE A 218 4.09 11.54 12.83
CA ILE A 218 4.77 10.69 13.82
C ILE A 218 6.27 10.56 13.49
N MET A 219 6.61 10.23 12.25
CA MET A 219 7.98 9.87 11.88
C MET A 219 8.89 11.06 11.56
N LEU A 220 8.34 12.17 11.07
CA LEU A 220 9.15 13.33 10.65
C LEU A 220 9.88 14.00 11.83
N PRO A 221 9.26 14.22 13.01
CA PRO A 221 9.96 14.81 14.15
C PRO A 221 11.13 13.96 14.64
N GLU A 222 10.97 12.63 14.66
CA GLU A 222 12.04 11.71 15.05
C GLU A 222 13.21 11.77 14.07
N ARG A 223 12.92 11.88 12.77
CA ARG A 223 13.95 12.04 11.73
C ARG A 223 14.69 13.36 11.80
N LEU A 224 13.98 14.45 12.06
CA LEU A 224 14.58 15.78 12.19
C LEU A 224 15.46 15.91 13.44
N ARG A 225 15.27 15.06 14.45
CA ARG A 225 16.12 15.00 15.65
C ARG A 225 17.39 14.17 15.46
N SER A 226 17.50 13.38 14.38
CA SER A 226 18.70 12.60 14.08
C SER A 226 19.80 13.51 13.52
N PRO A 227 20.95 13.67 14.21
CA PRO A 227 22.04 14.53 13.74
C PRO A 227 22.65 14.04 12.41
N ASN A 228 22.58 12.73 12.14
CA ASN A 228 23.11 12.16 10.91
C ASN A 228 22.25 12.55 9.69
N PHE A 229 20.93 12.67 9.85
CA PHE A 229 20.04 12.97 8.72
C PHE A 229 20.33 14.32 8.06
N LEU A 230 20.51 15.38 8.85
CA LEU A 230 20.81 16.71 8.32
C LEU A 230 22.23 16.80 7.75
N VAL A 231 23.19 16.15 8.42
CA VAL A 231 24.60 16.13 7.98
C VAL A 231 24.76 15.36 6.67
N ASP A 232 24.07 14.22 6.51
CA ASP A 232 24.15 13.40 5.30
C ASP A 232 23.47 14.07 4.10
N ILE A 233 22.35 14.78 4.32
CA ILE A 233 21.70 15.60 3.28
C ILE A 233 22.63 16.73 2.84
N LEU A 234 23.24 17.46 3.78
CA LEU A 234 24.14 18.56 3.47
C LEU A 234 25.40 18.08 2.75
N ARG A 235 25.99 16.95 3.17
CA ARG A 235 27.13 16.33 2.48
C ARG A 235 26.77 15.91 1.05
N SER A 236 25.60 15.30 0.86
CA SER A 236 25.13 14.87 -0.47
C SER A 236 24.90 16.06 -1.42
N LEU A 237 24.35 17.17 -0.92
CA LEU A 237 24.17 18.37 -1.72
C LEU A 237 25.51 19.04 -2.07
N HIS A 238 26.48 18.98 -1.16
CA HIS A 238 27.81 19.56 -1.37
C HIS A 238 28.65 18.74 -2.37
N SER A 239 28.58 17.41 -2.33
CA SER A 239 29.28 16.55 -3.31
C SER A 239 28.73 16.70 -4.73
N VAL A 240 27.42 16.96 -4.88
CA VAL A 240 26.80 17.23 -6.18
C VAL A 240 27.16 18.63 -6.72
N SER A 241 27.53 19.60 -5.86
CA SER A 241 27.94 20.93 -6.33
C SER A 241 29.41 21.02 -6.74
N LEU A 242 30.20 19.99 -6.48
CA LEU A 242 31.66 19.96 -6.70
C LEU A 242 32.09 19.00 -7.83
N GLY A 243 31.16 18.22 -8.39
CA GLY A 243 31.37 17.39 -9.59
C GLY A 243 30.65 17.96 -10.79
#